data_AF-A0A6C0DGC3-F1
#
_entry.id   AF-A0A6C0DGC3-F1
#
_cell.length_a   1.000
_cell.length_b   1.000
_cell.length_c   1.000
_cell.angle_alpha   90.00
_cell.angle_beta   90.00
_cell.angle_gamma   90.00
#
_symmetry.space_group_name_H-M   'P 1'
#
loop_
_entity.id
_entity.type
_entity.pdbx_description
1 polymer ?
#
loop_
_entity_poly.entity_id
_entity_poly.type
_entity_poly.pdbx_seq_one_letter_code
_entity_poly.pdbx_strand_id
1 'polypeptide(L)'
;MGDLLKSTASWMTGIFSSNYPLVPVTSTIDGKTYRVRDMPDKQAAANMMATVRIKISNLCGILERKYPDKAQVKLIGKNYRDDPKRFIESTPDASHTSYSVNKGEEIHLCLRQRQGGDESLVNENVMTFVALHELSHVCTESVGHGPDFWNNFGWILKEAEANNIYQHTDFNAHPVTYCGVSITDSPRYDPGKDTGDFQIGTMKKTV
;
A
#
# COMPACT_ATOMS: atom_id res chain seq x y z
N MET A 1 -46.52 -22.34 -27.75
CA MET A 1 -45.81 -21.05 -27.58
C MET A 1 -45.69 -20.71 -26.09
N GLY A 2 -44.90 -21.49 -25.33
CA GLY A 2 -44.84 -21.33 -23.87
C GLY A 2 -43.54 -21.81 -23.20
N ASP A 3 -42.83 -22.77 -23.79
CA ASP A 3 -41.70 -23.44 -23.11
C ASP A 3 -40.34 -23.32 -23.79
N LEU A 4 -40.15 -22.38 -24.72
CA LEU A 4 -38.84 -22.15 -25.37
C LEU A 4 -38.14 -20.85 -24.92
N LEU A 5 -38.74 -20.07 -24.00
CA LEU A 5 -38.23 -18.77 -23.56
C LEU A 5 -37.69 -18.75 -22.12
N LYS A 6 -37.76 -19.86 -21.37
CA LYS A 6 -37.21 -19.94 -20.00
C LYS A 6 -35.76 -20.45 -19.93
N SER A 7 -35.18 -20.88 -21.06
CA SER A 7 -33.84 -21.49 -21.10
C SER A 7 -32.70 -20.48 -21.36
N THR A 8 -33.00 -19.28 -21.84
CA THR A 8 -31.96 -18.31 -22.24
C THR A 8 -31.58 -17.29 -21.17
N ALA A 9 -32.18 -17.35 -19.98
CA ALA A 9 -31.92 -16.39 -18.89
C ALA A 9 -30.92 -16.90 -17.82
N SER A 10 -30.45 -18.16 -17.90
CA SER A 10 -29.64 -18.78 -16.83
C SER A 10 -28.17 -19.04 -17.19
N TRP A 11 -27.68 -18.62 -18.37
CA TRP A 11 -26.31 -18.89 -18.82
C TRP A 11 -25.37 -17.66 -18.80
N MET A 12 -25.87 -16.49 -18.42
CA MET A 12 -25.06 -15.24 -18.36
C MET A 12 -24.71 -14.74 -16.96
N THR A 13 -25.04 -15.49 -15.89
CA THR A 13 -24.76 -15.08 -14.50
C THR A 13 -23.64 -15.88 -13.83
N GLY A 14 -22.99 -16.81 -14.53
CA GLY A 14 -22.12 -17.81 -13.92
C GLY A 14 -20.62 -17.76 -14.23
N ILE A 15 -20.08 -16.70 -14.88
CA ILE A 15 -18.70 -16.77 -15.43
C ILE A 15 -17.67 -15.86 -14.71
N PHE A 16 -18.03 -15.03 -13.73
CA PHE A 16 -17.04 -14.19 -13.01
C PHE A 16 -17.31 -13.96 -11.52
N SER A 17 -17.89 -14.92 -10.79
CA SER A 17 -17.94 -14.79 -9.32
C SER A 17 -16.60 -15.24 -8.75
N SER A 18 -15.72 -14.29 -8.41
CA SER A 18 -14.54 -14.61 -7.58
C SER A 18 -15.01 -15.27 -6.29
N ASN A 19 -14.28 -16.26 -5.77
CA ASN A 19 -14.57 -16.85 -4.46
C ASN A 19 -14.37 -15.86 -3.29
N TYR A 20 -13.88 -14.65 -3.58
CA TYR A 20 -13.52 -13.62 -2.62
C TYR A 20 -14.09 -12.25 -3.03
N PRO A 21 -15.42 -12.07 -2.99
CA PRO A 21 -16.06 -10.85 -3.46
C PRO A 21 -15.57 -9.62 -2.68
N LEU A 22 -15.36 -8.52 -3.41
CA LEU A 22 -15.05 -7.21 -2.83
C LEU A 22 -16.30 -6.33 -2.83
N VAL A 23 -16.56 -5.67 -1.70
CA VAL A 23 -17.69 -4.76 -1.50
C VAL A 23 -17.21 -3.36 -1.11
N PRO A 24 -17.93 -2.30 -1.54
CA PRO A 24 -17.65 -0.95 -1.07
C PRO A 24 -18.11 -0.78 0.38
N VAL A 25 -17.24 -0.25 1.23
CA VAL A 25 -17.54 0.04 2.64
C VAL A 25 -17.04 1.44 2.97
N THR A 26 -17.90 2.27 3.56
CA THR A 26 -17.51 3.60 4.03
C THR A 26 -16.80 3.49 5.38
N SER A 27 -15.56 3.96 5.45
CA SER A 27 -14.81 3.97 6.69
C SER A 27 -15.40 4.97 7.68
N THR A 28 -15.46 4.57 8.95
CA THR A 28 -15.82 5.47 10.06
C THR A 28 -14.65 6.36 10.49
N ILE A 29 -13.45 6.17 9.94
CA ILE A 29 -12.24 6.95 10.27
C ILE A 29 -12.22 8.27 9.49
N ASP A 30 -12.62 8.26 8.22
CA ASP A 30 -12.54 9.43 7.35
C ASP A 30 -13.78 9.68 6.48
N GLY A 31 -14.81 8.84 6.60
CA GLY A 31 -16.05 8.95 5.82
C GLY A 31 -15.90 8.61 4.34
N LYS A 32 -14.75 8.06 3.90
CA LYS A 32 -14.52 7.68 2.50
C LYS A 32 -14.78 6.20 2.25
N THR A 33 -15.10 5.84 1.01
CA THR A 33 -15.45 4.46 0.62
C THR A 33 -14.24 3.69 0.10
N TYR A 34 -14.02 2.48 0.62
CA TYR A 34 -12.94 1.57 0.27
C TYR A 34 -13.49 0.25 -0.26
N ARG A 35 -12.74 -0.42 -1.15
CA ARG A 35 -13.07 -1.76 -1.64
C ARG A 35 -12.34 -2.82 -0.82
N VAL A 36 -13.10 -3.58 -0.04
CA VAL A 36 -12.61 -4.59 0.89
C VAL A 36 -13.37 -5.90 0.71
N ARG A 37 -12.84 -7.01 1.21
CA ARG A 37 -13.50 -8.32 1.14
C ARG A 37 -14.83 -8.31 1.88
N ASP A 38 -15.82 -8.98 1.29
CA ASP A 38 -17.12 -9.17 1.92
C ASP A 38 -17.05 -10.22 3.03
N MET A 39 -16.57 -9.78 4.19
CA MET A 39 -16.42 -10.59 5.39
C MET A 39 -17.12 -9.92 6.59
N PRO A 40 -17.41 -10.66 7.67
CA PRO A 40 -18.11 -10.11 8.83
C PRO A 40 -17.44 -8.85 9.45
N ASP A 41 -16.12 -8.74 9.33
CA ASP A 41 -15.27 -7.66 9.84
C ASP A 41 -14.90 -6.59 8.79
N LYS A 42 -15.58 -6.54 7.64
CA LYS A 42 -15.29 -5.61 6.52
C LYS A 42 -15.24 -4.13 6.92
N GLN A 43 -15.98 -3.73 7.96
CA GLN A 43 -15.89 -2.37 8.50
C GLN A 43 -14.50 -2.08 9.11
N ALA A 44 -13.93 -3.04 9.84
CA ALA A 44 -12.59 -2.92 10.40
C ALA A 44 -11.52 -2.92 9.30
N ALA A 45 -11.70 -3.74 8.25
CA ALA A 45 -10.84 -3.72 7.07
C ALA A 45 -10.83 -2.35 6.39
N ALA A 46 -12.01 -1.74 6.17
CA ALA A 46 -12.12 -0.40 5.58
C ALA A 46 -11.47 0.67 6.47
N ASN A 47 -11.63 0.57 7.79
CA ASN A 47 -11.00 1.47 8.74
C ASN A 47 -9.48 1.35 8.77
N MET A 48 -8.95 0.13 8.66
CA MET A 48 -7.50 -0.09 8.55
C MET A 48 -6.96 0.48 7.24
N MET A 49 -7.64 0.25 6.10
CA MET A 49 -7.26 0.83 4.81
C MET A 49 -7.24 2.36 4.86
N ALA A 50 -8.25 2.98 5.47
CA ALA A 50 -8.31 4.42 5.66
C ALA A 50 -7.15 4.94 6.51
N THR A 51 -6.88 4.28 7.64
CA THR A 51 -5.79 4.64 8.57
C THR A 51 -4.43 4.58 7.88
N VAL A 52 -4.15 3.48 7.17
CA VAL A 52 -2.90 3.28 6.42
C VAL A 52 -2.76 4.33 5.33
N ARG A 53 -3.80 4.57 4.53
CA ARG A 53 -3.76 5.61 3.48
C ARG A 53 -3.46 6.99 4.06
N ILE A 54 -4.13 7.39 5.15
CA ILE A 54 -3.90 8.68 5.81
C ILE A 54 -2.44 8.81 6.24
N LYS A 55 -1.87 7.77 6.85
CA LYS A 55 -0.45 7.74 7.21
C LYS A 55 0.47 7.95 6.01
N ILE A 56 0.23 7.25 4.90
CA ILE A 56 1.00 7.41 3.66
C ILE A 56 0.84 8.81 3.07
N SER A 57 -0.39 9.33 2.99
CA SER A 57 -0.66 10.69 2.50
C SER A 57 0.03 11.77 3.34
N ASN A 58 0.02 11.60 4.66
CA ASN A 58 0.72 12.50 5.58
C ASN A 58 2.23 12.47 5.34
N LEU A 59 2.82 11.28 5.16
CA LEU A 59 4.24 11.14 4.83
C LEU A 59 4.55 11.81 3.49
N CYS A 60 3.80 11.54 2.43
CA CYS A 60 3.98 12.16 1.12
C CYS A 60 4.01 13.70 1.24
N GLY A 61 3.04 14.29 1.94
CA GLY A 61 3.01 15.74 2.16
C GLY A 61 4.19 16.27 2.97
N ILE A 62 4.71 15.52 3.94
CA ILE A 62 5.93 15.87 4.68
C ILE A 62 7.14 15.85 3.74
N LEU A 63 7.30 14.79 2.94
CA LEU A 63 8.42 14.63 2.01
C LEU A 63 8.43 15.72 0.93
N GLU A 64 7.27 16.05 0.37
CA GLU A 64 7.09 17.13 -0.60
C GLU A 64 7.53 18.49 -0.05
N ARG A 65 7.21 18.78 1.22
CA ARG A 65 7.64 20.03 1.87
C ARG A 65 9.12 20.03 2.23
N LYS A 66 9.65 18.91 2.71
CA LYS A 66 11.01 18.81 3.25
C LYS A 66 12.07 18.66 2.16
N TYR A 67 11.73 17.97 1.07
CA TYR A 67 12.65 17.61 -0.01
C TYR A 67 12.05 17.86 -1.41
N PRO A 68 11.57 19.08 -1.71
CA PRO A 68 10.85 19.37 -2.96
C PRO A 68 11.67 19.07 -4.22
N ASP A 69 13.00 19.15 -4.12
CA ASP A 69 13.90 18.94 -5.26
C ASP A 69 14.40 17.50 -5.43
N LYS A 70 14.16 16.62 -4.44
CA LYS A 70 14.60 15.23 -4.48
C LYS A 70 13.86 14.44 -5.55
N ALA A 71 14.59 13.69 -6.37
CA ALA A 71 14.03 12.98 -7.52
C ALA A 71 12.90 12.01 -7.12
N GLN A 72 13.11 11.26 -6.03
CA GLN A 72 12.10 10.35 -5.47
C GLN A 72 10.82 11.09 -5.09
N VAL A 73 10.91 12.29 -4.52
CA VAL A 73 9.74 13.09 -4.12
C VAL A 73 8.98 13.59 -5.34
N LYS A 74 9.70 14.00 -6.40
CA LYS A 74 9.06 14.36 -7.67
C LYS A 74 8.31 13.17 -8.28
N LEU A 75 8.85 11.96 -8.17
CA LEU A 75 8.15 10.73 -8.59
C LEU A 75 6.92 10.45 -7.71
N ILE A 76 7.01 10.63 -6.39
CA ILE A 76 5.85 10.53 -5.49
C ILE A 76 4.76 11.51 -5.92
N GLY A 77 5.06 12.79 -6.05
CA GLY A 77 4.09 13.82 -6.47
C GLY A 77 3.51 13.55 -7.86
N LYS A 78 4.28 12.95 -8.77
CA LYS A 78 3.81 12.55 -10.10
C LYS A 78 2.84 11.36 -10.03
N ASN A 79 3.15 10.35 -9.24
CA ASN A 79 2.55 9.02 -9.34
C ASN A 79 1.49 8.74 -8.27
N TYR A 80 1.72 9.17 -7.02
CA TYR A 80 0.84 8.94 -5.88
C TYR A 80 -0.36 9.89 -5.89
N ARG A 81 -1.54 9.40 -5.54
CA ARG A 81 -2.74 10.22 -5.32
C ARG A 81 -3.46 9.74 -4.05
N ASP A 82 -3.85 10.68 -3.19
CA ASP A 82 -4.71 10.41 -2.04
C ASP A 82 -6.17 10.17 -2.47
N ASP A 83 -6.41 9.04 -3.13
CA ASP A 83 -7.74 8.60 -3.56
C ASP A 83 -8.04 7.21 -2.97
N PRO A 84 -9.06 7.06 -2.11
CA PRO A 84 -9.50 5.77 -1.57
C PRO A 84 -9.74 4.70 -2.64
N LYS A 85 -10.17 5.09 -3.85
CA LYS A 85 -10.48 4.15 -4.93
C LYS A 85 -9.24 3.42 -5.46
N ARG A 86 -8.06 3.98 -5.22
CA ARG A 86 -6.78 3.37 -5.59
C ARG A 86 -6.32 2.33 -4.58
N PHE A 87 -6.93 2.26 -3.40
CA PHE A 87 -6.57 1.30 -2.35
C PHE A 87 -7.59 0.16 -2.33
N ILE A 88 -7.12 -1.04 -2.65
CA ILE A 88 -7.98 -2.22 -2.85
C ILE A 88 -7.44 -3.36 -1.98
N GLU A 89 -8.32 -4.08 -1.28
CA GLU A 89 -7.91 -5.29 -0.56
C GLU A 89 -7.56 -6.41 -1.54
N SER A 90 -6.35 -6.98 -1.41
CA SER A 90 -5.92 -8.12 -2.20
C SER A 90 -6.64 -9.40 -1.77
N THR A 91 -7.18 -10.12 -2.75
CA THR A 91 -7.88 -11.38 -2.54
C THR A 91 -6.92 -12.59 -2.51
N PRO A 92 -7.30 -13.73 -1.88
CA PRO A 92 -6.46 -14.93 -1.81
C PRO A 92 -6.02 -15.55 -3.14
N ASP A 93 -6.76 -15.30 -4.21
CA ASP A 93 -6.42 -15.72 -5.59
C ASP A 93 -5.41 -14.79 -6.29
N ALA A 94 -5.04 -13.66 -5.69
CA ALA A 94 -3.97 -12.80 -6.21
C ALA A 94 -2.60 -13.50 -6.12
N SER A 95 -1.78 -13.35 -7.17
CA SER A 95 -0.43 -13.93 -7.25
C SER A 95 0.59 -13.29 -6.29
N HIS A 96 0.28 -12.09 -5.80
CA HIS A 96 1.10 -11.33 -4.86
C HIS A 96 0.28 -10.94 -3.63
N THR A 97 0.95 -10.84 -2.48
CA THR A 97 0.31 -10.45 -1.22
C THR A 97 -0.04 -8.97 -1.23
N SER A 98 0.87 -8.12 -1.67
CA SER A 98 0.63 -6.71 -1.97
C SER A 98 1.35 -6.33 -3.26
N TYR A 99 0.80 -5.37 -3.99
CA TYR A 99 1.40 -4.89 -5.23
C TYR A 99 0.83 -3.53 -5.65
N SER A 100 1.61 -2.79 -6.42
CA SER A 100 1.20 -1.55 -7.06
C SER A 100 1.09 -1.72 -8.57
N VAL A 101 -0.02 -1.24 -9.15
CA VAL A 101 -0.24 -1.19 -10.60
C VAL A 101 0.21 0.17 -11.13
N ASN A 102 0.94 0.19 -12.25
CA ASN A 102 1.39 1.39 -12.96
C ASN A 102 1.99 2.48 -12.03
N LYS A 103 2.88 2.06 -11.12
CA LYS A 103 3.55 2.93 -10.14
C LYS A 103 2.57 3.68 -9.22
N GLY A 104 1.47 3.04 -8.79
CA GLY A 104 0.55 3.61 -7.78
C GLY A 104 -0.75 4.17 -8.36
N GLU A 105 -1.09 3.77 -9.59
CA GLU A 105 -2.45 3.94 -10.11
C GLU A 105 -3.45 3.14 -9.27
N GLU A 106 -3.07 1.93 -8.90
CA GLU A 106 -3.74 1.14 -7.87
C GLU A 106 -2.69 0.56 -6.92
N ILE A 107 -3.05 0.44 -5.65
CA ILE A 107 -2.27 -0.15 -4.58
C ILE A 107 -3.16 -1.23 -3.95
N HIS A 108 -2.75 -2.47 -4.15
CA HIS A 108 -3.45 -3.65 -3.64
C HIS A 108 -2.73 -4.11 -2.38
N LEU A 109 -3.47 -4.20 -1.27
CA LEU A 109 -2.95 -4.57 0.04
C LEU A 109 -3.69 -5.80 0.58
N CYS A 110 -2.98 -6.89 0.86
CA CYS A 110 -3.56 -7.98 1.65
C CYS A 110 -3.70 -7.52 3.10
N LEU A 111 -4.94 -7.31 3.55
CA LEU A 111 -5.23 -6.83 4.90
C LEU A 111 -5.27 -7.95 5.95
N ARG A 112 -5.14 -9.21 5.52
CA ARG A 112 -5.44 -10.39 6.31
C ARG A 112 -4.26 -11.34 6.38
N GLN A 113 -4.22 -12.12 7.46
CA GLN A 113 -3.38 -13.32 7.50
C GLN A 113 -3.86 -14.34 6.47
N ARG A 114 -3.01 -15.33 6.17
CA ARG A 114 -3.37 -16.51 5.35
C ARG A 114 -2.78 -17.81 5.89
N GLN A 115 -1.96 -17.74 6.93
CA GLN A 115 -1.27 -18.90 7.47
C GLN A 115 -2.27 -19.83 8.16
N GLY A 116 -2.32 -21.10 7.74
CA GLY A 116 -3.21 -22.09 8.35
C GLY A 116 -4.71 -21.77 8.22
N GLY A 117 -5.12 -20.94 7.25
CA GLY A 117 -6.51 -20.51 7.09
C GLY A 117 -6.95 -19.38 8.03
N ASP A 118 -6.02 -18.78 8.78
CA ASP A 118 -6.28 -17.54 9.52
C ASP A 118 -6.56 -16.40 8.54
N GLU A 119 -7.66 -15.68 8.75
CA GLU A 119 -8.12 -14.54 7.94
C GLU A 119 -8.27 -13.26 8.81
N SER A 120 -7.67 -13.28 10.00
CA SER A 120 -7.63 -12.13 10.91
C SER A 120 -6.91 -10.95 10.26
N LEU A 121 -7.33 -9.74 10.63
CA LEU A 121 -6.71 -8.52 10.15
C LEU A 121 -5.27 -8.40 10.67
N VAL A 122 -4.36 -8.03 9.78
CA VAL A 122 -2.96 -7.79 10.10
C VAL A 122 -2.82 -6.57 11.01
N ASN A 123 -1.81 -6.57 11.89
CA ASN A 123 -1.51 -5.43 12.74
C ASN A 123 -1.25 -4.15 11.92
N GLU A 124 -1.76 -3.01 12.38
CA GLU A 124 -1.64 -1.71 11.69
C GLU A 124 -0.19 -1.28 11.41
N ASN A 125 0.75 -1.55 12.32
CA ASN A 125 2.15 -1.19 12.12
C ASN A 125 2.79 -2.02 10.99
N VAL A 126 2.43 -3.30 10.91
CA VAL A 126 2.84 -4.19 9.80
C VAL A 126 2.19 -3.73 8.49
N MET A 127 0.90 -3.37 8.50
CA MET A 127 0.24 -2.81 7.31
C MET A 127 0.86 -1.49 6.87
N THR A 128 1.30 -0.66 7.82
CA THR A 128 2.02 0.58 7.51
C THR A 128 3.35 0.28 6.84
N PHE A 129 4.13 -0.69 7.35
CA PHE A 129 5.37 -1.14 6.72
C PHE A 129 5.15 -1.62 5.27
N VAL A 130 4.12 -2.44 5.04
CA VAL A 130 3.78 -2.92 3.69
C VAL A 130 3.34 -1.78 2.77
N ALA A 131 2.56 -0.83 3.25
CA ALA A 131 2.17 0.32 2.43
C ALA A 131 3.36 1.25 2.11
N LEU A 132 4.35 1.35 3.01
CA LEU A 132 5.61 2.06 2.74
C LEU A 132 6.48 1.32 1.72
N HIS A 133 6.44 -0.02 1.69
CA HIS A 133 7.05 -0.82 0.65
C HIS A 133 6.44 -0.49 -0.72
N GLU A 134 5.11 -0.45 -0.81
CA GLU A 134 4.42 -0.07 -2.05
C GLU A 134 4.72 1.38 -2.47
N LEU A 135 4.75 2.34 -1.53
CA LEU A 135 5.19 3.71 -1.82
C LEU A 135 6.64 3.76 -2.37
N SER A 136 7.49 2.83 -1.94
CA SER A 136 8.87 2.74 -2.44
C SER A 136 8.91 2.28 -3.91
N HIS A 137 7.98 1.42 -4.33
CA HIS A 137 7.81 1.10 -5.76
C HIS A 137 7.32 2.30 -6.56
N VAL A 138 6.46 3.14 -5.98
CA VAL A 138 5.93 4.37 -6.59
C VAL A 138 7.07 5.37 -6.90
N CYS A 139 8.08 5.45 -6.03
CA CYS A 139 9.19 6.40 -6.16
C CYS A 139 10.49 5.80 -6.73
N THR A 140 10.46 4.56 -7.21
CA THR A 140 11.61 3.88 -7.83
C THR A 140 11.35 3.68 -9.32
N GLU A 141 12.29 4.04 -10.17
CA GLU A 141 12.12 3.90 -11.63
C GLU A 141 12.20 2.44 -12.08
N SER A 142 13.18 1.70 -11.57
CA SER A 142 13.35 0.28 -11.87
C SER A 142 12.15 -0.56 -11.38
N VAL A 143 12.04 -1.78 -11.90
CA VAL A 143 11.02 -2.76 -11.50
C VAL A 143 11.67 -3.83 -10.65
N GLY A 144 11.00 -4.22 -9.57
CA GLY A 144 11.48 -5.22 -8.62
C GLY A 144 12.28 -4.60 -7.47
N HIS A 145 13.01 -5.45 -6.76
CA HIS A 145 13.67 -5.10 -5.49
C HIS A 145 15.18 -4.95 -5.67
N GLY A 146 15.58 -4.07 -6.59
CA GLY A 146 16.99 -3.74 -6.84
C GLY A 146 17.62 -2.87 -5.75
N PRO A 147 18.94 -2.60 -5.82
CA PRO A 147 19.64 -1.77 -4.83
C PRO A 147 19.06 -0.35 -4.67
N ASP A 148 18.55 0.23 -5.75
CA ASP A 148 17.87 1.53 -5.77
C ASP A 148 16.53 1.48 -5.02
N PHE A 149 15.71 0.44 -5.27
CA PHE A 149 14.48 0.19 -4.51
C PHE A 149 14.77 0.08 -3.01
N TRP A 150 15.74 -0.76 -2.61
CA TRP A 150 16.02 -0.97 -1.19
C TRP A 150 16.57 0.28 -0.50
N ASN A 151 17.35 1.10 -1.22
CA ASN A 151 17.81 2.37 -0.67
C ASN A 151 16.65 3.35 -0.48
N ASN A 152 15.75 3.45 -1.47
CA ASN A 152 14.54 4.26 -1.38
C ASN A 152 13.63 3.79 -0.25
N PHE A 153 13.45 2.48 -0.09
CA PHE A 153 12.61 1.93 0.98
C PHE A 153 13.20 2.19 2.36
N GLY A 154 14.51 2.00 2.54
CA GLY A 154 15.20 2.38 3.77
C GLY A 154 15.06 3.87 4.10
N TRP A 155 15.11 4.74 3.08
CA TRP A 155 14.91 6.19 3.25
C TRP A 155 13.47 6.52 3.67
N ILE A 156 12.48 5.94 2.99
CA ILE A 156 11.05 6.13 3.30
C ILE A 156 10.75 5.67 4.73
N LEU A 157 11.26 4.52 5.17
CA LEU A 157 11.10 4.04 6.54
C LEU A 157 11.73 4.99 7.55
N LYS A 158 12.97 5.46 7.31
CA LYS A 158 13.64 6.43 8.17
C LYS A 158 12.81 7.71 8.35
N GLU A 159 12.25 8.25 7.27
CA GLU A 159 11.40 9.45 7.34
C GLU A 159 10.06 9.16 8.02
N ALA A 160 9.47 7.99 7.81
CA ALA A 160 8.23 7.59 8.48
C ALA A 160 8.43 7.42 10.00
N GLU A 161 9.52 6.81 10.43
CA GLU A 161 9.91 6.65 11.83
C GLU A 161 10.15 8.01 12.49
N ALA A 162 10.92 8.88 11.84
CA ALA A 162 11.22 10.23 12.35
C ALA A 162 9.97 11.10 12.54
N ASN A 163 8.86 10.77 11.87
CA ASN A 163 7.59 11.49 11.97
C ASN A 163 6.50 10.70 12.73
N ASN A 164 6.86 9.63 13.45
CA ASN A 164 5.95 8.77 14.22
C ASN A 164 4.81 8.15 13.39
N ILE A 165 5.03 7.94 12.09
CA ILE A 165 4.07 7.31 11.18
C ILE A 165 4.19 5.78 11.25
N TYR A 166 5.42 5.29 11.36
CA TYR A 166 5.76 3.89 11.50
C TYR A 166 6.62 3.69 12.75
N GLN A 167 6.38 2.60 13.48
CA GLN A 167 7.22 2.20 14.61
C GLN A 167 8.19 1.14 14.14
N HIS A 168 9.49 1.42 14.28
CA HIS A 168 10.54 0.49 13.91
C HIS A 168 10.29 -0.89 14.52
N THR A 169 10.32 -1.93 13.69
CA THR A 169 10.26 -3.32 14.12
C THR A 169 11.45 -4.07 13.54
N ASP A 170 12.27 -4.66 14.41
CA ASP A 170 13.36 -5.53 13.97
C ASP A 170 12.79 -6.88 13.55
N PHE A 171 12.38 -6.97 12.29
CA PHE A 171 11.84 -8.19 11.69
C PHE A 171 12.88 -9.29 11.49
N ASN A 172 14.19 -8.97 11.58
CA ASN A 172 15.23 -9.98 11.57
C ASN A 172 15.24 -10.74 12.90
N ALA A 173 15.21 -10.00 14.01
CA ALA A 173 15.14 -10.58 15.35
C ALA A 173 13.75 -11.14 15.69
N HIS A 174 12.68 -10.52 15.18
CA HIS A 174 11.29 -10.89 15.44
C HIS A 174 10.48 -10.97 14.12
N PRO A 175 10.66 -12.05 13.33
CA PRO A 175 9.90 -12.22 12.10
C PRO A 175 8.40 -12.18 12.36
N VAL A 176 7.67 -11.43 11.54
CA VAL A 176 6.21 -11.40 11.59
C VAL A 176 5.63 -12.05 10.35
N THR A 177 4.54 -12.78 10.54
CA THR A 177 3.75 -13.28 9.43
C THR A 177 2.89 -12.15 8.88
N TYR A 178 2.96 -11.97 7.56
CA TYR A 178 2.11 -11.10 6.79
C TYR A 178 1.51 -11.88 5.62
N CYS A 179 0.19 -12.03 5.58
CA CYS A 179 -0.49 -12.65 4.44
C CYS A 179 0.07 -14.05 4.07
N GLY A 180 0.54 -14.81 5.08
CA GLY A 180 1.14 -16.14 4.89
C GLY A 180 2.62 -16.16 4.48
N VAL A 181 3.29 -14.99 4.38
CA VAL A 181 4.74 -14.89 4.18
C VAL A 181 5.42 -14.28 5.40
N SER A 182 6.68 -14.62 5.64
CA SER A 182 7.48 -14.00 6.70
C SER A 182 8.14 -12.72 6.20
N ILE A 183 7.88 -11.59 6.86
CA ILE A 183 8.67 -10.37 6.65
C ILE A 183 9.96 -10.52 7.46
N THR A 184 11.10 -10.43 6.78
CA THR A 184 12.44 -10.45 7.39
C THR A 184 13.32 -9.30 6.91
N ASP A 185 12.78 -8.44 6.05
CA ASP A 185 13.51 -7.32 5.47
C ASP A 185 13.81 -6.26 6.53
N SER A 186 15.03 -5.74 6.52
CA SER A 186 15.48 -4.64 7.38
C SER A 186 16.34 -3.67 6.55
N PRO A 187 15.72 -2.97 5.58
CA PRO A 187 16.45 -2.08 4.68
C PRO A 187 17.10 -0.93 5.43
N ARG A 188 18.30 -0.55 5.01
CA ARG A 188 19.04 0.59 5.57
C ARG A 188 19.29 1.62 4.49
N TYR A 189 19.03 2.87 4.83
CA TYR A 189 19.30 4.01 3.95
C TYR A 189 20.78 4.37 3.94
N ASP A 190 21.33 4.51 2.75
CA ASP A 190 22.67 5.05 2.49
C ASP A 190 22.57 6.34 1.65
N PRO A 191 22.81 7.52 2.25
CA PRO A 191 22.82 8.80 1.54
C PRO A 191 23.88 8.88 0.43
N GLY A 192 24.92 8.05 0.44
CA GLY A 192 25.93 8.02 -0.62
C GLY A 192 25.44 7.40 -1.93
N LYS A 193 24.30 6.69 -1.90
CA LYS A 193 23.67 6.07 -3.09
C LYS A 193 22.63 6.95 -3.76
N ASP A 194 22.39 8.13 -3.19
CA ASP A 194 21.51 9.14 -3.74
C ASP A 194 22.23 9.88 -4.87
N THR A 195 21.66 9.89 -6.08
CA THR A 195 22.23 10.60 -7.23
C THR A 195 21.90 12.09 -7.17
N GLY A 196 22.53 12.85 -6.27
CA GLY A 196 22.39 14.32 -6.17
C GLY A 196 22.68 14.92 -4.80
N ASP A 197 22.97 16.22 -4.74
CA ASP A 197 23.10 16.97 -3.49
C ASP A 197 21.70 17.41 -3.01
N PHE A 198 21.16 16.69 -2.02
CA PHE A 198 19.77 16.84 -1.53
C PHE A 198 19.70 17.60 -0.21
N GLN A 199 20.49 18.67 -0.08
CA GLN A 199 20.42 19.60 1.06
C GLN A 199 18.97 20.04 1.29
N ILE A 200 18.58 20.07 2.58
CA ILE A 200 17.32 20.62 3.06
C ILE A 200 17.18 22.02 2.48
N GLY A 201 16.04 22.29 1.82
CA GLY A 201 15.82 23.41 0.92
C GLY A 201 16.67 24.66 1.19
N THR A 202 17.50 25.04 0.22
CA THR A 202 18.17 26.34 0.25
C THR A 202 17.10 27.42 0.15
N MET A 203 16.88 28.17 1.23
CA MET A 203 16.12 29.42 1.13
C MET A 203 16.81 30.31 0.10
N LYS A 204 16.18 30.53 -1.05
CA LYS A 204 16.60 31.57 -1.98
C LYS A 204 16.54 32.89 -1.22
N LYS A 205 17.69 33.47 -0.89
CA LYS A 205 17.76 34.89 -0.57
C LYS A 205 17.27 35.63 -1.82
N THR A 206 16.09 36.19 -1.75
CA THR A 206 15.67 37.23 -2.68
C THR A 206 16.67 38.38 -2.50
N VAL A 207 17.49 38.62 -3.52
CA VAL A 207 18.34 39.81 -3.63
C VAL A 207 17.47 40.98 -4.05
#